data_AF-A0A6C0JBL2-F1
#
_entry.id   AF-A0A6C0JBL2-F1
#
_cell.length_a   1.000
_cell.length_b   1.000
_cell.length_c   1.000
_cell.angle_alpha   90.00
_cell.angle_beta   90.00
_cell.angle_gamma   90.00
#
_symmetry.space_group_name_H-M   'P 1'
#
loop_
_entity.id
_entity.type
_entity.pdbx_description
1 polymer ?
#
loop_
_entity_poly.entity_id
_entity_poly.type
_entity_poly.pdbx_seq_one_letter_code
_entity_poly.pdbx_strand_id
1 'polypeptide(L)'
;MQMKDFFTSKQLVKGLQMDAGDYMLLLVFFVYLLSNVDFPMAINDKLNTTLGNLMIVVFAIMILGNRSALVGVFGLIVAYEMINRVSYGSANMMIHEATPEEDKKKQDFNKMNQNVKETTLEENIVNEMKPYVSGQAGPSNVKPILSELHQATTL
;
A
#
# COMPACT_ATOMS: atom_id res chain seq x y z
N MET A 1 1.81 -39.66 43.70
CA MET A 1 0.67 -39.55 42.75
C MET A 1 1.17 -38.74 41.56
N GLN A 2 0.98 -39.27 40.36
CA GLN A 2 1.87 -39.12 39.19
C GLN A 2 1.80 -37.75 38.51
N MET A 3 2.94 -37.06 38.44
CA MET A 3 3.19 -35.91 37.54
C MET A 3 3.77 -36.35 36.18
N LYS A 4 4.10 -37.65 36.04
CA LYS A 4 4.76 -38.22 34.84
C LYS A 4 3.79 -38.65 33.73
N ASP A 5 2.50 -38.80 34.05
CA ASP A 5 1.49 -39.23 33.08
C ASP A 5 0.94 -38.07 32.23
N PHE A 6 1.34 -36.83 32.54
CA PHE A 6 0.93 -35.63 31.81
C PHE A 6 1.63 -35.51 30.44
N PHE A 7 2.80 -36.14 30.26
CA PHE A 7 3.62 -36.06 29.04
C PHE A 7 3.76 -37.41 28.32
N THR A 8 2.75 -38.28 28.40
CA THR A 8 2.77 -39.52 27.61
C THR A 8 2.57 -39.19 26.12
N SER A 9 3.42 -39.73 25.24
CA SER A 9 3.37 -39.53 23.79
C SER A 9 1.98 -39.74 23.17
N LYS A 10 1.15 -40.61 23.75
CA LYS A 10 -0.25 -40.81 23.35
C LYS A 10 -1.13 -39.57 23.52
N GLN A 11 -0.94 -38.76 24.57
CA GLN A 11 -1.68 -37.51 24.78
C GLN A 11 -1.24 -36.44 23.78
N LEU A 12 0.06 -36.37 23.47
CA LEU A 12 0.60 -35.45 22.45
C LEU A 12 0.06 -35.78 21.06
N VAL A 13 0.08 -37.07 20.69
CA VAL A 13 -0.49 -37.52 19.40
C VAL A 13 -2.00 -37.30 19.35
N LYS A 14 -2.71 -37.46 20.47
CA LYS A 14 -4.14 -37.14 20.55
C LYS A 14 -4.44 -35.64 20.39
N GLY A 15 -3.56 -34.75 20.86
CA GLY A 15 -3.66 -33.30 20.61
C GLY A 15 -3.36 -32.89 19.16
N LEU A 16 -2.74 -33.78 18.37
CA LEU A 16 -2.55 -33.68 16.93
C LEU A 16 -3.71 -34.30 16.12
N GLN A 17 -4.60 -35.07 16.75
CA GLN A 17 -5.75 -35.62 16.04
C GLN A 17 -6.73 -34.49 15.75
N MET A 18 -6.99 -34.29 14.45
CA MET A 18 -7.87 -33.26 13.94
C MET A 18 -9.24 -33.86 13.65
N ASP A 19 -10.28 -33.16 14.07
CA ASP A 19 -11.66 -33.47 13.67
C ASP A 19 -11.99 -32.83 12.30
N ALA A 20 -13.11 -33.22 11.68
CA ALA A 20 -13.58 -32.64 10.43
C ALA A 20 -13.69 -31.10 10.49
N GLY A 21 -14.12 -30.56 11.62
CA GLY A 21 -14.20 -29.11 11.85
C GLY A 21 -12.84 -28.42 11.87
N ASP A 22 -11.79 -29.10 12.34
CA ASP A 22 -10.43 -28.56 12.40
C ASP A 22 -9.84 -28.44 11.00
N TYR A 23 -10.08 -29.41 10.12
CA TYR A 23 -9.67 -29.33 8.71
C TYR A 23 -10.35 -28.17 7.98
N MET A 24 -11.65 -27.96 8.23
CA MET A 24 -12.38 -26.84 7.62
C MET A 24 -11.82 -25.49 8.09
N LEU A 25 -11.56 -25.33 9.39
CA LEU A 25 -11.00 -24.10 9.95
C LEU A 25 -9.61 -23.80 9.37
N LEU A 26 -8.78 -24.85 9.25
CA LEU A 26 -7.44 -24.75 8.71
C LEU A 26 -7.47 -24.35 7.22
N LEU A 27 -8.40 -24.89 6.45
CA LEU A 27 -8.61 -24.48 5.06
C LEU A 27 -9.00 -23.00 4.96
N VAL A 28 -9.89 -22.52 5.83
CA VAL A 28 -10.25 -21.09 5.89
C VAL A 28 -9.03 -20.23 6.24
N PHE A 29 -8.20 -20.66 7.19
CA PHE A 29 -6.96 -19.96 7.53
C PHE A 29 -5.98 -19.90 6.36
N PHE A 30 -5.80 -20.99 5.62
CA PHE A 30 -4.94 -20.98 4.44
C PHE A 30 -5.47 -20.04 3.36
N VAL A 31 -6.77 -20.12 3.04
CA VAL A 31 -7.38 -19.21 2.06
C VAL A 31 -7.19 -17.76 2.51
N TYR A 32 -7.43 -17.46 3.78
CA TYR A 32 -7.23 -16.12 4.32
C TYR A 32 -5.77 -15.63 4.17
N LEU A 33 -4.79 -16.44 4.58
CA LEU A 33 -3.37 -16.09 4.50
C LEU A 33 -2.90 -15.88 3.05
N LEU A 34 -3.45 -16.65 2.10
CA LEU A 34 -3.08 -16.55 0.68
C LEU A 34 -3.82 -15.43 -0.05
N SER A 35 -5.07 -15.14 0.33
CA SER A 35 -5.94 -14.28 -0.49
C SER A 35 -5.54 -12.81 -0.46
N ASN A 36 -4.60 -12.42 0.40
CA ASN A 36 -4.09 -11.06 0.58
C ASN A 36 -5.20 -9.97 0.56
N VAL A 37 -6.37 -10.27 1.15
CA VAL A 37 -7.54 -9.39 1.10
C VAL A 37 -7.42 -8.33 2.18
N ASP A 38 -7.62 -7.07 1.79
CA ASP A 38 -7.69 -5.95 2.72
C ASP A 38 -9.10 -5.80 3.31
N PHE A 39 -9.16 -5.36 4.57
CA PHE A 39 -10.44 -5.06 5.22
C PHE A 39 -11.03 -3.76 4.65
N PRO A 40 -12.36 -3.71 4.38
CA PRO A 40 -13.01 -2.47 3.99
C PRO A 40 -12.88 -1.43 5.12
N MET A 41 -12.81 -0.15 4.75
CA MET A 41 -12.49 0.97 5.65
C MET A 41 -13.28 0.96 6.97
N ALA A 42 -14.60 0.74 6.89
CA ALA A 42 -15.48 0.73 8.07
C ALA A 42 -15.15 -0.37 9.11
N ILE A 43 -14.56 -1.48 8.67
CA ILE A 43 -14.13 -2.57 9.57
C ILE A 43 -12.72 -2.29 10.08
N ASN A 44 -11.85 -1.74 9.22
CA ASN A 44 -10.48 -1.39 9.59
C ASN A 44 -10.46 -0.43 10.79
N ASP A 45 -11.25 0.66 10.75
CA ASP A 45 -11.28 1.65 11.83
C ASP A 45 -11.68 1.07 13.19
N LYS A 46 -12.56 0.05 13.19
CA LYS A 46 -13.01 -0.62 14.43
C LYS A 46 -11.94 -1.56 14.97
N LEU A 47 -11.29 -2.32 14.07
CA LEU A 47 -10.27 -3.30 14.45
C LEU A 47 -8.94 -2.63 14.80
N ASN A 48 -8.63 -1.47 14.23
CA ASN A 48 -7.40 -0.71 14.50
C ASN A 48 -7.38 -0.02 15.88
N THR A 49 -8.34 -0.34 16.75
CA THR A 49 -8.31 0.10 18.15
C THR A 49 -7.53 -0.89 19.01
N THR A 50 -6.92 -0.42 20.10
CA THR A 50 -6.26 -1.30 21.08
C THR A 50 -7.20 -2.40 21.58
N LEU A 51 -8.49 -2.08 21.74
CA LEU A 51 -9.51 -3.05 22.12
C LEU A 51 -9.77 -4.08 21.02
N GLY A 52 -9.87 -3.67 19.76
CA GLY A 52 -10.05 -4.56 18.61
C GLY A 52 -8.91 -5.58 18.48
N ASN A 53 -7.66 -5.09 18.54
CA ASN A 53 -6.48 -5.95 18.51
C ASN A 53 -6.43 -6.92 19.70
N LEU A 54 -6.81 -6.48 20.90
CA LEU A 54 -6.89 -7.37 22.07
C LEU A 54 -7.92 -8.48 21.86
N MET A 55 -9.10 -8.15 21.31
CA MET A 55 -10.14 -9.14 21.03
C MET A 55 -9.68 -10.21 20.03
N ILE A 56 -8.92 -9.82 19.00
CA ILE A 56 -8.33 -10.77 18.04
C ILE A 56 -7.37 -11.73 18.74
N VAL A 57 -6.49 -11.22 19.61
CA VAL A 57 -5.54 -12.03 20.38
C VAL A 57 -6.26 -13.00 21.32
N VAL A 58 -7.28 -12.53 22.04
CA VAL A 58 -8.10 -13.37 22.93
C VAL A 58 -8.78 -14.49 22.13
N PHE A 59 -9.33 -14.17 20.96
CA PHE A 59 -9.96 -15.16 20.09
C PHE A 59 -8.96 -16.23 19.62
N ALA A 60 -7.74 -15.84 19.27
CA ALA A 60 -6.69 -16.77 18.88
C ALA A 60 -6.27 -17.69 20.03
N ILE A 61 -6.16 -17.16 21.25
CA ILE A 61 -5.88 -17.96 22.46
C ILE A 61 -7.04 -18.93 22.75
N MET A 62 -8.28 -18.51 22.56
CA MET A 62 -9.45 -19.39 22.71
C MET A 62 -9.40 -20.56 21.72
N ILE A 63 -9.01 -20.31 20.46
CA ILE A 63 -8.84 -21.37 19.47
C ILE A 63 -7.72 -22.33 19.89
N LEU A 64 -6.58 -21.81 20.37
CA LEU A 64 -5.46 -22.61 20.84
C LEU A 64 -5.83 -23.53 22.03
N GLY A 65 -6.68 -23.06 22.94
CA GLY A 65 -7.11 -23.83 24.11
C GLY A 65 -8.22 -24.85 23.85
N ASN A 66 -9.03 -24.67 22.80
CA ASN A 66 -10.23 -25.48 22.54
C ASN A 66 -10.13 -26.40 21.31
N ARG A 67 -9.14 -26.19 20.43
CA ARG A 67 -8.96 -26.97 19.17
C ARG A 67 -7.64 -27.74 19.18
N SER A 68 -7.38 -28.53 18.13
CA SER A 68 -6.09 -29.19 17.96
C SER A 68 -4.93 -28.17 18.00
N ALA A 69 -3.79 -28.62 18.51
CA ALA A 69 -2.63 -27.75 18.69
C ALA A 69 -2.17 -27.10 17.38
N LEU A 70 -2.34 -27.83 16.26
CA LEU A 70 -1.96 -27.35 14.94
C LEU A 70 -2.86 -26.20 14.47
N VAL A 71 -4.19 -26.33 14.60
CA VAL A 71 -5.13 -25.24 14.28
C VAL A 71 -4.90 -24.04 15.18
N GLY A 72 -4.58 -24.26 16.46
CA GLY A 72 -4.22 -23.19 17.40
C GLY A 72 -3.02 -22.37 16.96
N VAL A 73 -1.93 -23.01 16.53
CA VAL A 73 -0.73 -22.32 16.02
C VAL A 73 -1.05 -21.53 14.75
N PHE A 74 -1.78 -22.12 13.80
CA PHE A 74 -2.23 -21.38 12.61
C PHE A 74 -3.15 -20.20 12.99
N GLY A 75 -4.01 -20.36 14.00
CA GLY A 75 -4.86 -19.29 14.52
C GLY A 75 -4.04 -18.10 15.06
N LEU A 76 -2.91 -18.34 15.73
CA LEU A 76 -2.01 -17.27 16.16
C LEU A 76 -1.34 -16.57 14.98
N ILE A 77 -0.91 -17.32 13.96
CA ILE A 77 -0.32 -16.75 12.74
C ILE A 77 -1.35 -15.88 12.01
N VAL A 78 -2.58 -16.37 11.86
CA VAL A 78 -3.70 -15.62 11.26
C VAL A 78 -4.02 -14.36 12.04
N ALA A 79 -4.02 -14.44 13.38
CA ALA A 79 -4.26 -13.29 14.24
C ALA A 79 -3.18 -12.21 14.09
N TYR A 80 -1.91 -12.62 14.07
CA TYR A 80 -0.80 -11.71 13.77
C TYR A 80 -0.98 -11.04 12.41
N GLU A 81 -1.28 -11.83 11.39
CA GLU A 81 -1.47 -11.35 10.02
C GLU A 81 -2.69 -10.41 9.90
N MET A 82 -3.79 -10.68 10.59
CA MET A 82 -4.95 -9.78 10.70
C MET A 82 -4.54 -8.41 11.25
N ILE A 83 -3.87 -8.39 12.40
CA ILE A 83 -3.46 -7.15 13.07
C ILE A 83 -2.51 -6.35 12.16
N ASN A 84 -1.59 -7.05 11.49
CA ASN A 84 -0.62 -6.44 10.58
C ASN A 84 -1.33 -5.77 9.39
N ARG A 85 -2.27 -6.47 8.74
CA ARG A 85 -3.06 -5.95 7.61
C ARG A 85 -3.88 -4.72 7.96
N VAL A 86 -4.54 -4.77 9.11
CA VAL A 86 -5.34 -3.63 9.62
C VAL A 86 -4.44 -2.41 9.82
N SER A 87 -3.27 -2.60 10.43
CA SER A 87 -2.27 -1.54 10.65
C SER A 87 -1.75 -0.91 9.34
N TYR A 88 -1.39 -1.74 8.35
CA TYR A 88 -0.94 -1.25 7.04
C TYR A 88 -2.03 -0.47 6.30
N GLY A 89 -3.28 -0.92 6.34
CA GLY A 89 -4.40 -0.20 5.73
C GLY A 89 -4.57 1.21 6.33
N SER A 90 -4.46 1.34 7.65
CA SER A 90 -4.53 2.64 8.33
C SER A 90 -3.36 3.56 7.97
N ALA A 91 -2.13 3.02 7.93
CA ALA A 91 -0.96 3.79 7.54
C ALA A 91 -1.06 4.29 6.09
N ASN A 92 -1.55 3.45 5.17
CA ASN A 92 -1.72 3.82 3.77
C ASN A 92 -2.82 4.88 3.59
N MET A 93 -3.91 4.82 4.38
CA MET A 93 -4.92 5.87 4.43
C MET A 93 -4.32 7.21 4.88
N MET A 94 -3.51 7.22 5.95
CA MET A 94 -2.86 8.45 6.41
C MET A 94 -1.95 9.06 5.36
N ILE A 95 -1.19 8.23 4.63
CA ILE A 95 -0.34 8.70 3.54
C ILE A 95 -1.17 9.28 2.40
N HIS A 96 -2.29 8.63 2.05
CA HIS A 96 -3.21 9.13 1.02
C HIS A 96 -3.89 10.44 1.41
N GLU A 97 -4.28 10.60 2.67
CA GLU A 97 -4.88 11.86 3.14
C GLU A 97 -3.84 12.99 3.24
N ALA A 98 -2.61 12.68 3.65
CA ALA A 98 -1.52 13.64 3.77
C ALA A 98 -0.92 14.06 2.41
N THR A 99 -1.07 13.24 1.37
CA THR A 99 -0.51 13.52 0.05
C THR A 99 -1.60 14.07 -0.87
N PRO A 100 -1.59 15.38 -1.21
CA PRO A 100 -2.55 15.93 -2.16
C PRO A 100 -2.38 15.24 -3.51
N GLU A 101 -3.48 14.72 -4.05
CA GLU A 101 -3.54 14.14 -5.39
C GLU A 101 -2.97 15.11 -6.43
N GLU A 102 -2.35 14.58 -7.48
CA GLU A 102 -1.76 15.40 -8.53
C GLU A 102 -2.80 16.32 -9.19
N ASP A 103 -4.05 15.86 -9.31
CA ASP A 103 -5.15 16.67 -9.84
C ASP A 103 -5.52 17.83 -8.92
N LYS A 104 -5.53 17.64 -7.60
CA LYS A 104 -5.71 18.73 -6.63
C LYS A 104 -4.55 19.71 -6.68
N LYS A 105 -3.30 19.21 -6.78
CA LYS A 105 -2.11 20.05 -6.95
C LYS A 105 -2.17 20.88 -8.23
N LYS A 106 -2.55 20.26 -9.36
CA LYS A 106 -2.76 20.96 -10.65
C LYS A 106 -3.88 21.98 -10.54
N GLN A 107 -4.97 21.65 -9.87
CA GLN A 107 -6.08 22.59 -9.65
C GLN A 107 -5.64 23.80 -8.82
N ASP A 108 -4.86 23.59 -7.76
CA ASP A 108 -4.34 24.68 -6.93
C ASP A 108 -3.28 25.51 -7.65
N PHE A 109 -2.38 24.90 -8.44
CA PHE A 109 -1.49 25.64 -9.33
C PHE A 109 -2.26 26.45 -10.37
N ASN A 110 -3.33 25.90 -10.94
CA ASN A 110 -4.18 26.63 -11.87
C ASN A 110 -4.86 27.81 -11.16
N LYS A 111 -5.36 27.66 -9.93
CA LYS A 111 -5.93 28.77 -9.13
C LYS A 111 -4.89 29.85 -8.84
N MET A 112 -3.68 29.47 -8.42
CA MET A 112 -2.59 30.43 -8.14
C MET A 112 -2.16 31.17 -9.42
N ASN A 113 -2.19 30.49 -10.56
CA ASN A 113 -1.85 31.05 -11.86
C ASN A 113 -3.04 31.74 -12.57
N GLN A 114 -4.23 31.85 -11.95
CA GLN A 114 -5.39 32.54 -12.55
C GLN A 114 -5.07 34.02 -12.85
N ASN A 115 -4.23 34.65 -12.03
CA ASN A 115 -3.82 36.05 -12.19
C ASN A 115 -2.64 36.23 -13.17
N VAL A 116 -1.96 35.13 -13.55
CA VAL A 116 -0.82 35.12 -14.49
C VAL A 116 -1.29 34.79 -15.92
N LYS A 117 -2.60 34.58 -16.11
CA LYS A 117 -3.21 34.37 -17.42
C LYS A 117 -3.28 35.65 -18.25
N GLU A 118 -3.02 36.80 -17.64
CA GLU A 118 -2.76 38.06 -18.34
C GLU A 118 -1.31 38.02 -18.86
N THR A 119 -1.10 38.42 -20.11
CA THR A 119 0.22 38.44 -20.74
C THR A 119 1.24 39.12 -19.83
N THR A 120 2.30 38.39 -19.46
CA THR A 120 3.29 38.92 -18.52
C THR A 120 4.06 40.07 -19.18
N LEU A 121 4.73 40.89 -18.37
CA LEU A 121 5.52 41.99 -18.87
C LEU A 121 6.63 41.49 -19.81
N GLU A 122 7.20 40.33 -19.50
CA GLU A 122 8.22 39.65 -20.31
C GLU A 122 7.64 39.14 -21.62
N GLU A 123 6.44 38.54 -21.61
CA GLU A 123 5.78 38.06 -22.82
C GLU A 123 5.38 39.22 -23.75
N ASN A 124 4.92 40.35 -23.19
CA ASN A 124 4.67 41.57 -23.96
C ASN A 124 5.96 42.10 -24.59
N ILE A 125 7.06 42.16 -23.84
CA ILE A 125 8.35 42.63 -24.36
C ILE A 125 8.90 41.68 -25.44
N VAL A 126 8.74 40.36 -25.28
CA VAL A 126 9.14 39.36 -26.29
C VAL A 126 8.30 39.50 -27.56
N ASN A 127 7.00 39.75 -27.44
CA ASN A 127 6.11 40.00 -28.59
C ASN A 127 6.45 41.30 -29.33
N GLU A 128 6.89 42.33 -28.60
CA GLU A 128 7.35 43.60 -29.17
C GLU A 128 8.81 43.53 -29.69
N MET A 129 9.54 42.46 -29.36
CA MET A 129 10.90 42.25 -29.81
C MET A 129 10.89 41.96 -31.32
N LYS A 130 11.20 42.99 -32.11
CA LYS A 130 11.37 42.83 -33.55
C LYS A 130 12.45 41.78 -33.80
N PRO A 131 12.22 40.78 -34.66
CA PRO A 131 13.27 39.85 -35.03
C PRO A 131 14.43 40.64 -35.64
N TYR A 132 15.63 40.50 -35.06
CA TYR A 132 16.85 41.19 -35.53
C TYR A 132 17.31 40.78 -36.93
N VAL A 133 16.54 39.93 -37.62
CA VAL A 133 16.77 39.53 -39.01
C VAL A 133 15.57 39.93 -39.86
N SER A 134 15.55 41.18 -40.31
CA SER A 134 14.61 41.65 -41.32
C SER A 134 15.13 41.29 -42.70
N GLY A 135 14.82 40.07 -43.17
CA GLY A 135 15.18 39.60 -44.51
C GLY A 135 15.40 38.09 -44.60
N GLN A 136 15.37 37.57 -45.82
CA GLN A 136 15.77 36.19 -46.10
C GLN A 136 17.22 36.04 -45.64
N ALA A 137 17.47 35.16 -44.67
CA ALA A 137 18.81 34.90 -44.17
C ALA A 137 19.70 34.60 -45.38
N GLY A 138 20.71 35.45 -45.60
CA GLY A 138 21.72 35.18 -46.62
C GLY A 138 22.30 33.78 -46.38
N PRO A 139 22.74 33.06 -47.43
CA PRO A 139 23.18 31.68 -47.30
C PRO A 139 24.21 31.56 -46.16
N SER A 140 23.82 30.87 -45.10
CA SER A 140 24.67 30.67 -43.94
C SER A 140 25.64 29.53 -44.25
N ASN A 141 26.95 29.83 -44.19
CA ASN A 141 27.99 28.81 -44.22
C ASN A 141 28.15 28.10 -42.87
N VAL A 142 27.32 28.45 -41.88
CA VAL A 142 27.33 27.81 -40.55
C VAL A 142 26.57 26.50 -40.66
N LYS A 143 27.31 25.40 -40.76
CA LYS A 143 26.76 24.06 -40.59
C LYS A 143 26.51 23.83 -39.10
N PRO A 144 25.30 23.46 -38.67
CA PRO A 144 25.08 23.09 -37.28
C PRO A 144 25.96 21.87 -36.96
N ILE A 145 26.84 22.03 -35.99
CA ILE A 145 27.60 20.91 -35.43
C ILE A 145 26.66 20.21 -34.46
N LEU A 146 26.07 19.10 -34.89
CA LEU A 146 25.30 18.25 -33.99
C LEU A 146 26.29 17.68 -32.97
N SER A 147 26.22 18.14 -31.72
CA SER A 147 26.84 17.42 -30.60
C SER A 147 26.10 16.09 -30.41
N GLU A 148 26.78 15.08 -29.87
CA GLU A 148 26.18 13.77 -29.62
C GLU A 148 24.84 13.92 -28.87
N LEU A 149 23.74 13.55 -29.52
CA LEU A 149 22.39 13.77 -28.99
C LEU A 149 22.01 12.81 -27.85
N HIS A 150 22.94 12.01 -27.30
CA HIS A 150 22.71 11.04 -26.23
C HIS A 150 21.35 10.32 -26.31
N GLN A 151 20.96 9.87 -27.51
CA GLN A 151 19.70 9.18 -27.77
C GLN A 151 18.41 9.97 -27.45
N ALA A 152 18.47 11.31 -27.38
CA ALA A 152 17.33 12.19 -27.14
C ALA A 152 16.40 12.35 -28.37
N THR A 153 16.64 11.62 -29.45
CA THR A 153 15.74 11.58 -30.60
C THR A 153 15.59 10.15 -31.09
N THR A 154 14.36 9.66 -30.98
CA THR A 154 13.85 8.47 -31.64
C THR A 154 12.47 8.87 -32.18
N LEU A 155 12.38 9.03 -33.50
CA LEU A 155 11.12 9.11 -34.23
C LEU A 155 10.83 7.73 -34.81
#